data_AF-A0A7S0G8F2-F1
#
_entry.id   AF-A0A7S0G8F2-F1
#
_cell.length_a   1.000
_cell.length_b   1.000
_cell.length_c   1.000
_cell.angle_alpha   90.00
_cell.angle_beta   90.00
_cell.angle_gamma   90.00
#
_symmetry.space_group_name_H-M   'P 1'
#
loop_
_entity.id
_entity.type
_entity.pdbx_description
1 polymer ?
#
loop_
_entity_poly.entity_id
_entity_poly.type
_entity_poly.pdbx_seq_one_letter_code
_entity_poly.pdbx_strand_id
1 'polypeptide(L)'
;MHQVNYGITLLTLSNTFIDREAFWHSTLENFLPAAFHVEFMKPFISLHVVHACITIWGAATVVMISMSFLRVYTHKDMSNKEFFSAVTKLISPLTLVIATFMLPGTVLTLYTREVSLTVGLMFCLITNKMIVFSMAKMAYASVQISIIPYVLFSIWIKYDPNFSNLRYKMLVIALWHLVCLLFWCKVAINQICARLDINCFTIKEKHNDKKGK
;
A
#
# COMPACT_ATOMS: atom_id res chain seq x y z
N MET A 1 -29.48 -1.32 -7.28
CA MET A 1 -28.64 -2.22 -8.11
C MET A 1 -27.22 -2.10 -7.64
N HIS A 2 -26.67 -3.12 -6.98
CA HIS A 2 -25.26 -3.17 -6.63
C HIS A 2 -24.47 -3.52 -7.89
N GLN A 3 -23.64 -2.61 -8.41
CA GLN A 3 -22.65 -2.96 -9.40
C GLN A 3 -21.59 -3.83 -8.70
N VAL A 4 -21.70 -5.14 -8.92
CA VAL A 4 -20.65 -6.08 -8.49
C VAL A 4 -19.43 -5.78 -9.34
N ASN A 5 -18.28 -5.54 -8.70
CA ASN A 5 -17.04 -5.25 -9.41
C ASN A 5 -16.47 -6.55 -10.01
N TYR A 6 -17.03 -6.97 -11.14
CA TYR A 6 -16.66 -8.19 -11.85
C TYR A 6 -15.16 -8.28 -12.19
N GLY A 7 -14.48 -7.12 -12.31
CA GLY A 7 -13.04 -7.07 -12.52
C GLY A 7 -12.24 -7.68 -11.36
N ILE A 8 -12.64 -7.40 -10.10
CA ILE A 8 -11.99 -8.00 -8.93
C ILE A 8 -12.26 -9.50 -8.90
N THR A 9 -13.48 -9.94 -9.22
CA THR A 9 -13.81 -11.37 -9.27
C THR A 9 -12.98 -12.09 -10.33
N LEU A 10 -12.92 -11.57 -11.56
CA LEU A 10 -12.11 -12.14 -12.64
C LEU A 10 -10.63 -12.19 -12.27
N LEU A 11 -10.07 -11.12 -11.72
CA LEU A 11 -8.67 -11.07 -11.32
C LEU A 11 -8.36 -12.06 -10.18
N THR A 12 -9.31 -12.23 -9.25
CA THR A 12 -9.21 -13.24 -8.19
C THR A 12 -9.25 -14.66 -8.78
N LEU A 13 -10.15 -14.91 -9.74
CA LEU A 13 -10.29 -16.19 -10.44
C LEU A 13 -9.03 -16.51 -11.25
N SER A 14 -8.51 -15.55 -12.02
CA SER A 14 -7.23 -15.69 -12.73
C SER A 14 -6.09 -16.02 -11.77
N ASN A 15 -6.02 -15.35 -10.61
CA ASN A 15 -5.02 -15.63 -9.58
C ASN A 15 -5.17 -17.02 -8.91
N THR A 16 -6.30 -17.71 -9.04
CA THR A 16 -6.45 -19.08 -8.53
C THR A 16 -5.83 -20.13 -9.44
N PHE A 17 -5.66 -19.84 -10.74
CA PHE A 17 -5.07 -20.78 -11.71
C PHE A 17 -3.56 -20.71 -11.80
N ILE A 18 -2.94 -19.66 -11.25
CA ILE A 18 -1.47 -19.51 -11.25
C ILE A 18 -0.92 -20.36 -10.11
N ASP A 19 -0.02 -21.32 -10.43
CA ASP A 19 0.79 -21.98 -9.42
C ASP A 19 1.73 -20.94 -8.78
N ARG A 20 1.34 -20.50 -7.59
CA ARG A 20 1.92 -19.31 -6.96
C ARG A 20 3.33 -19.57 -6.45
N GLU A 21 3.61 -20.77 -5.95
CA GLU A 21 4.96 -21.09 -5.46
C GLU A 21 5.93 -21.16 -6.64
N ALA A 22 5.54 -21.85 -7.72
CA ALA A 22 6.33 -21.88 -8.94
C ALA A 22 6.54 -20.47 -9.54
N PHE A 23 5.48 -19.64 -9.57
CA PHE A 23 5.54 -18.28 -10.10
C PHE A 23 6.51 -17.40 -9.32
N TRP A 24 6.43 -17.36 -7.98
CA TRP A 24 7.29 -16.47 -7.19
C TRP A 24 8.75 -16.90 -7.20
N HIS A 25 9.04 -18.20 -7.28
CA HIS A 25 10.41 -18.71 -7.35
C HIS A 25 11.01 -18.68 -8.75
N SER A 26 10.21 -18.49 -9.79
CA SER A 26 10.72 -18.34 -11.15
C SER A 26 11.51 -17.04 -11.35
N THR A 27 12.43 -17.06 -12.32
CA THR A 27 13.22 -15.90 -12.74
C THR A 27 12.42 -15.05 -13.73
N LEU A 28 12.71 -13.75 -13.79
CA LEU A 28 12.10 -12.84 -14.77
C LEU A 28 12.34 -13.29 -16.23
N GLU A 29 13.47 -13.96 -16.47
CA GLU A 29 13.85 -14.55 -17.77
C GLU A 29 12.73 -15.41 -18.38
N ASN A 30 12.02 -16.18 -17.55
CA ASN A 30 10.96 -17.09 -18.02
C ASN A 30 9.73 -16.35 -18.58
N PHE A 31 9.57 -15.06 -18.30
CA PHE A 31 8.42 -14.26 -18.73
C PHE A 31 8.78 -13.19 -19.76
N LEU A 32 10.04 -12.78 -19.83
CA LEU A 32 10.48 -11.72 -20.73
C LEU A 32 10.80 -12.29 -22.11
N PRO A 33 10.28 -11.70 -23.20
CA PRO A 33 10.60 -12.18 -24.54
C PRO A 33 12.09 -12.00 -24.85
N ALA A 34 12.62 -12.88 -25.71
CA ALA A 34 14.04 -12.94 -26.07
C ALA A 34 14.65 -11.57 -26.46
N ALA A 35 13.85 -10.68 -27.06
CA ALA A 35 14.24 -9.33 -27.45
C ALA A 35 14.76 -8.45 -26.29
N PHE A 36 14.45 -8.76 -25.03
CA PHE A 36 14.91 -7.99 -23.87
C PHE A 36 16.26 -8.46 -23.28
N HIS A 37 16.93 -9.45 -23.87
CA HIS A 37 18.21 -10.00 -23.38
C HIS A 37 19.42 -9.13 -23.75
N VAL A 38 19.33 -7.83 -23.45
CA VAL A 38 20.42 -6.87 -23.61
C VAL A 38 21.40 -7.03 -22.44
N GLU A 39 22.71 -6.93 -22.68
CA GLU A 39 23.73 -7.20 -21.66
C GLU A 39 23.56 -6.38 -20.37
N PHE A 40 23.14 -5.12 -20.50
CA PHE A 40 22.86 -4.24 -19.36
C PHE A 40 21.70 -4.72 -18.48
N MET A 41 20.74 -5.46 -19.04
CA MET A 41 19.56 -5.96 -18.32
C MET A 41 19.79 -7.31 -17.65
N LYS A 42 20.90 -8.01 -17.94
CA LYS A 42 21.21 -9.35 -17.38
C LYS A 42 21.05 -9.43 -15.85
N PRO A 43 21.52 -8.45 -15.04
CA PRO A 43 21.32 -8.51 -13.59
C PRO A 43 19.84 -8.50 -13.20
N PHE A 44 19.03 -7.67 -13.88
CA PHE A 44 17.59 -7.56 -13.64
C PHE A 44 16.81 -8.78 -14.10
N ILE A 45 17.21 -9.40 -15.21
CA ILE A 45 16.56 -10.59 -15.77
C ILE A 45 16.81 -11.82 -14.88
N SER A 46 18.00 -11.89 -14.26
CA SER A 46 18.37 -12.97 -13.33
C SER A 46 17.70 -12.88 -11.96
N LEU A 47 17.04 -11.76 -11.64
CA LEU A 47 16.31 -11.60 -10.38
C LEU A 47 15.06 -12.50 -10.36
N HIS A 48 14.84 -13.15 -9.22
CA HIS A 48 13.55 -13.80 -8.96
C HIS A 48 12.42 -12.77 -9.01
N VAL A 49 11.26 -13.19 -9.53
CA VAL A 49 10.08 -12.33 -9.69
C VAL A 49 9.73 -11.59 -8.40
N VAL A 50 9.88 -12.25 -7.24
CA VAL A 50 9.69 -11.62 -5.92
C VAL A 50 10.53 -10.36 -5.73
N HIS A 51 11.83 -10.46 -5.93
CA HIS A 51 12.76 -9.36 -5.71
C HIS A 51 12.56 -8.25 -6.73
N ALA A 52 12.22 -8.62 -7.97
CA ALA A 52 11.85 -7.67 -9.01
C ALA A 52 10.60 -6.87 -8.62
N CYS A 53 9.53 -7.54 -8.18
CA CYS A 53 8.30 -6.89 -7.73
C CYS A 53 8.55 -5.95 -6.55
N ILE A 54 9.34 -6.36 -5.54
CA ILE A 54 9.71 -5.51 -4.42
C ILE A 54 10.54 -4.31 -4.88
N THR A 55 11.44 -4.49 -5.84
CA THR A 55 12.29 -3.42 -6.38
C THR A 55 11.46 -2.42 -7.19
N ILE A 56 10.58 -2.90 -8.07
CA ILE A 56 9.63 -2.07 -8.84
C ILE A 56 8.73 -1.29 -7.87
N TRP A 57 8.25 -1.94 -6.82
CA TRP A 57 7.44 -1.30 -5.79
C TRP A 57 8.20 -0.20 -5.04
N GLY A 58 9.44 -0.49 -4.63
CA GLY A 58 10.33 0.48 -4.00
C GLY A 58 10.59 1.68 -4.91
N ALA A 59 10.90 1.43 -6.19
CA ALA A 59 11.11 2.46 -7.20
C ALA A 59 9.87 3.31 -7.41
N ALA A 60 8.69 2.71 -7.58
CA ALA A 60 7.42 3.42 -7.70
C ALA A 60 7.15 4.31 -6.48
N THR A 61 7.46 3.83 -5.28
CA THR A 61 7.32 4.62 -4.05
C THR A 61 8.27 5.82 -4.03
N VAL A 62 9.53 5.64 -4.43
CA VAL A 62 10.51 6.74 -4.56
C VAL A 62 10.05 7.77 -5.57
N VAL A 63 9.53 7.35 -6.72
CA VAL A 63 8.96 8.25 -7.74
C VAL A 63 7.78 9.04 -7.17
N MET A 64 6.84 8.38 -6.49
CA MET A 64 5.70 9.05 -5.86
C MET A 64 6.13 10.07 -4.80
N ILE A 65 7.10 9.72 -3.95
CA ILE A 65 7.66 10.63 -2.94
C ILE A 65 8.34 11.82 -3.63
N SER A 66 9.11 11.58 -4.68
CA SER A 66 9.82 12.62 -5.44
C SER A 66 8.84 13.58 -6.12
N MET A 67 7.80 13.07 -6.76
CA MET A 67 6.73 13.88 -7.36
C MET A 67 5.97 14.68 -6.30
N SER A 68 5.70 14.08 -5.13
CA SER A 68 5.06 14.76 -4.00
C SER A 68 5.93 15.90 -3.48
N PHE A 69 7.24 15.68 -3.36
CA PHE A 69 8.20 16.68 -2.97
C PHE A 69 8.29 17.83 -3.99
N LEU A 70 8.42 17.51 -5.28
CA LEU A 70 8.45 18.49 -6.37
C LEU A 70 7.18 19.36 -6.35
N ARG A 71 6.01 18.74 -6.18
CA ARG A 71 4.74 19.46 -6.07
C ARG A 71 4.74 20.46 -4.91
N VAL A 72 5.19 20.03 -3.73
CA VAL A 72 5.28 20.90 -2.55
C VAL A 72 6.29 22.05 -2.78
N TYR A 73 7.43 21.76 -3.39
CA TYR A 73 8.47 22.75 -3.70
C TYR A 73 8.01 23.82 -4.71
N THR A 74 7.21 23.44 -5.70
CA THR A 74 6.71 24.37 -6.73
C THR A 74 5.62 25.33 -6.25
N HIS A 75 5.10 25.18 -5.02
CA HIS A 75 4.00 25.99 -4.51
C HIS A 75 4.52 27.37 -4.04
N LYS A 76 4.20 28.44 -4.78
CA LYS A 76 4.81 29.78 -4.62
C LYS A 76 4.63 30.47 -3.26
N ASP A 77 3.61 30.10 -2.49
CA ASP A 77 3.24 30.82 -1.25
C ASP A 77 3.34 29.96 0.03
N MET A 78 4.20 28.94 0.05
CA MET A 78 4.30 28.04 1.21
C MET A 78 5.31 28.55 2.25
N SER A 79 4.89 28.64 3.52
CA SER A 79 5.82 28.94 4.62
C SER A 79 6.81 27.79 4.82
N ASN A 80 8.04 28.09 5.24
CA ASN A 80 9.04 27.06 5.59
C ASN A 80 8.49 26.01 6.58
N LYS A 81 7.67 26.43 7.55
CA LYS A 81 7.05 25.53 8.55
C LYS A 81 6.08 24.54 7.89
N GLU A 82 5.31 24.98 6.91
CA GLU A 82 4.34 24.15 6.19
C GLU A 82 5.04 23.20 5.22
N PHE A 83 6.12 23.66 4.59
CA PHE A 83 6.99 22.84 3.76
C PHE A 83 7.56 21.66 4.57
N PHE A 84 8.21 21.93 5.70
CA PHE A 84 8.75 20.86 6.56
C PHE A 84 7.65 19.92 7.05
N SER A 85 6.50 20.48 7.46
CA SER A 85 5.34 19.67 7.86
C SER A 85 4.81 18.78 6.74
N ALA A 86 4.84 19.22 5.48
CA ALA A 86 4.43 18.39 4.35
C ALA A 86 5.45 17.27 4.06
N VAL A 87 6.75 17.61 4.07
CA VAL A 87 7.84 16.66 3.82
C VAL A 87 7.90 15.58 4.89
N THR A 88 7.70 15.93 6.17
CA THR A 88 7.75 14.94 7.26
C THR A 88 6.67 13.87 7.15
N LYS A 89 5.54 14.15 6.48
CA LYS A 89 4.48 13.15 6.24
C LYS A 89 4.93 12.02 5.30
N LEU A 90 5.92 12.29 4.45
CA LEU A 90 6.52 11.31 3.53
C LEU A 90 7.48 10.35 4.25
N ILE A 91 7.90 10.66 5.48
CA ILE A 91 8.75 9.77 6.29
C ILE A 91 8.05 8.43 6.55
N SER A 92 6.73 8.47 6.73
CA SER A 92 5.92 7.28 7.00
C SER A 92 6.02 6.22 5.88
N PRO A 93 5.64 6.48 4.62
CA PRO A 93 5.79 5.52 3.54
C PRO A 93 7.26 5.17 3.25
N LEU A 94 8.20 6.11 3.42
CA LEU A 94 9.63 5.83 3.25
C LEU A 94 10.14 4.81 4.28
N THR A 95 9.79 5.01 5.55
CA THR A 95 10.14 4.08 6.64
C THR A 95 9.59 2.70 6.38
N LEU A 96 8.38 2.59 5.83
CA LEU A 96 7.78 1.31 5.48
C LEU A 96 8.60 0.57 4.42
N VAL A 97 9.03 1.26 3.36
CA VAL A 97 9.92 0.69 2.32
C VAL A 97 11.23 0.24 2.93
N ILE A 98 11.89 1.11 3.71
CA ILE A 98 13.17 0.78 4.36
C ILE A 98 13.01 -0.45 5.26
N ALA A 99 11.95 -0.51 6.06
CA ALA A 99 11.69 -1.65 6.95
C ALA A 99 11.52 -2.97 6.19
N THR A 100 10.86 -2.95 5.02
CA THR A 100 10.75 -4.14 4.16
C THR A 100 12.11 -4.60 3.62
N PHE A 101 12.97 -3.66 3.21
CA PHE A 101 14.34 -3.99 2.76
C PHE A 101 15.28 -4.43 3.89
N MET A 102 14.95 -4.14 5.16
CA MET A 102 15.71 -4.61 6.31
C MET A 102 15.46 -6.08 6.67
N LEU A 103 14.42 -6.70 6.09
CA LEU A 103 14.11 -8.11 6.36
C LEU A 103 15.20 -9.03 5.77
N PRO A 104 15.58 -10.11 6.48
CA PRO A 104 16.50 -11.10 5.93
C PRO A 104 15.99 -11.69 4.62
N GLY A 105 16.88 -11.93 3.66
CA GLY A 105 16.54 -12.51 2.36
C GLY A 105 15.78 -13.84 2.48
N THR A 106 16.13 -14.66 3.47
CA THR A 106 15.45 -15.94 3.75
C THR A 106 13.97 -15.76 4.11
N VAL A 107 13.64 -14.70 4.87
CA VAL A 107 12.25 -14.36 5.22
C VAL A 107 11.51 -13.84 4.00
N LEU A 108 12.17 -12.98 3.20
CA LEU A 108 11.61 -12.47 1.96
C LEU A 108 11.31 -13.58 0.96
N THR A 109 12.13 -14.63 0.87
CA THR A 109 11.90 -15.77 -0.03
C THR A 109 10.86 -16.75 0.48
N LEU A 110 10.84 -17.04 1.80
CA LEU A 110 9.94 -18.05 2.36
C LEU A 110 8.53 -17.51 2.67
N TYR A 111 8.43 -16.23 3.01
CA TYR A 111 7.18 -15.60 3.48
C TYR A 111 6.83 -14.35 2.66
N THR A 112 7.20 -14.33 1.37
CA THR A 112 6.95 -13.18 0.49
C THR A 112 5.49 -12.73 0.53
N ARG A 113 4.56 -13.69 0.52
CA ARG A 113 3.13 -13.42 0.48
C ARG A 113 2.68 -12.65 1.71
N GLU A 114 3.04 -13.12 2.89
CA GLU A 114 2.68 -12.48 4.16
C GLU A 114 3.34 -11.10 4.29
N VAL A 115 4.59 -10.94 3.82
CA VAL A 115 5.28 -9.64 3.77
C VAL A 115 4.54 -8.69 2.85
N SER A 116 4.30 -9.08 1.61
CA SER A 116 3.63 -8.25 0.59
C SER A 116 2.21 -7.87 1.01
N LEU A 117 1.45 -8.82 1.57
CA LEU A 117 0.11 -8.55 2.10
C LEU A 117 0.15 -7.53 3.23
N THR A 118 1.05 -7.70 4.20
CA THR A 118 1.17 -6.79 5.34
C THR A 118 1.57 -5.39 4.89
N VAL A 119 2.62 -5.28 4.07
CA VAL A 119 3.11 -4.00 3.54
C VAL A 119 2.04 -3.31 2.69
N GLY A 120 1.37 -4.05 1.81
CA GLY A 120 0.28 -3.52 0.99
C GLY A 120 -0.88 -2.98 1.83
N LEU A 121 -1.33 -3.74 2.84
CA LEU A 121 -2.38 -3.28 3.77
C LEU A 121 -1.97 -2.02 4.53
N MET A 122 -0.71 -1.93 4.95
CA MET A 122 -0.19 -0.73 5.60
C MET A 122 -0.17 0.47 4.66
N PHE A 123 0.30 0.31 3.42
CA PHE A 123 0.24 1.37 2.41
C PHE A 123 -1.20 1.86 2.17
N CYS A 124 -2.16 0.94 2.03
CA CYS A 124 -3.58 1.28 1.91
C CYS A 124 -4.08 2.05 3.12
N LEU A 125 -3.71 1.63 4.34
CA LEU A 125 -4.12 2.28 5.59
C LEU A 125 -3.54 3.70 5.69
N ILE A 126 -2.25 3.87 5.41
CA ILE A 126 -1.54 5.15 5.42
C ILE A 126 -2.17 6.10 4.40
N THR A 127 -2.42 5.62 3.18
CA THR A 127 -3.03 6.40 2.09
C THR A 127 -4.47 6.83 2.43
N ASN A 128 -5.28 5.90 2.93
CA ASN A 128 -6.64 6.24 3.37
C ASN A 128 -6.63 7.32 4.46
N LYS A 129 -5.76 7.21 5.45
CA LYS A 129 -5.62 8.26 6.48
C LYS A 129 -5.23 9.60 5.87
N MET A 130 -4.29 9.63 4.92
CA MET A 130 -3.91 10.87 4.24
C MET A 130 -5.11 11.51 3.54
N ILE A 131 -5.91 10.71 2.83
CA ILE A 131 -7.12 11.19 2.15
C ILE A 131 -8.13 11.75 3.16
N VAL A 132 -8.45 11.01 4.23
CA VAL A 132 -9.42 11.43 5.26
C VAL A 132 -8.98 12.75 5.89
N PHE A 133 -7.73 12.84 6.34
CA PHE A 133 -7.24 14.05 7.00
C PHE A 133 -7.15 15.24 6.04
N SER A 134 -6.78 15.00 4.77
CA SER A 134 -6.79 16.03 3.74
C SER A 134 -8.19 16.59 3.51
N MET A 135 -9.23 15.74 3.45
CA MET A 135 -10.61 16.20 3.28
C MET A 135 -11.18 16.86 4.53
N ALA A 136 -10.79 16.39 5.71
CA ALA A 136 -11.17 17.00 6.98
C ALA A 136 -10.48 18.35 7.22
N LYS A 137 -9.50 18.74 6.38
CA LYS A 137 -8.60 19.90 6.59
C LYS A 137 -7.87 19.84 7.95
N MET A 138 -7.58 18.64 8.43
CA MET A 138 -6.90 18.42 9.70
C MET A 138 -5.40 18.30 9.51
N ALA A 139 -4.63 18.75 10.51
CA ALA A 139 -3.20 18.54 10.55
C ALA A 139 -2.89 17.04 10.66
N TYR A 140 -2.10 16.54 9.73
CA TYR A 140 -1.67 15.15 9.70
C TYR A 140 -0.38 15.00 10.51
N ALA A 141 -0.34 14.04 11.43
CA ALA A 141 0.85 13.77 12.23
C ALA A 141 2.03 13.33 11.34
N SER A 142 3.21 13.94 11.54
CA SER A 142 4.44 13.65 10.79
C SER A 142 4.77 12.15 10.76
N VAL A 143 4.67 11.48 11.92
CA VAL A 143 4.92 10.05 12.04
C VAL A 143 3.64 9.33 12.40
N GLN A 144 3.23 8.38 11.55
CA GLN A 144 2.07 7.57 11.84
C GLN A 144 2.41 6.42 12.79
N ILE A 145 1.81 6.46 13.99
CA ILE A 145 1.93 5.40 15.00
C ILE A 145 1.52 4.03 14.44
N SER A 146 0.64 3.99 13.44
CA SER A 146 0.23 2.75 12.77
C SER A 146 1.37 1.99 12.09
N ILE A 147 2.51 2.62 11.82
CA ILE A 147 3.67 1.96 11.19
C ILE A 147 4.56 1.26 12.20
N ILE A 148 4.52 1.70 13.46
CA ILE A 148 5.39 1.23 14.53
C ILE A 148 5.33 -0.30 14.72
N PRO A 149 4.16 -0.96 14.74
CA PRO A 149 4.11 -2.41 14.93
C PRO A 149 4.91 -3.20 13.88
N TYR A 150 4.87 -2.77 12.62
CA TYR A 150 5.61 -3.44 11.55
C TYR A 150 7.10 -3.13 11.57
N VAL A 151 7.48 -1.89 11.89
CA VAL A 151 8.90 -1.53 12.04
C VAL A 151 9.53 -2.30 13.19
N LEU A 152 8.88 -2.35 14.35
CA LEU A 152 9.34 -3.15 15.48
C LEU A 152 9.43 -4.63 15.13
N PHE A 153 8.44 -5.15 14.42
CA PHE A 153 8.45 -6.54 13.96
C PHE A 153 9.60 -6.83 12.98
N SER A 154 9.89 -5.91 12.05
CA SER A 154 10.99 -6.05 11.09
C SER A 154 12.36 -5.98 11.78
N ILE A 155 12.51 -5.07 12.77
CA ILE A 155 13.70 -4.99 13.62
C ILE A 155 13.86 -6.29 14.42
N TRP A 156 12.78 -6.81 15.00
CA TRP A 156 12.83 -8.04 15.79
C TRP A 156 13.27 -9.25 14.95
N ILE A 157 12.70 -9.44 13.75
CA ILE A 157 13.13 -10.51 12.83
C ILE A 157 14.62 -10.40 12.48
N LYS A 158 15.13 -9.17 12.32
CA LYS A 158 16.53 -8.96 11.98
C LYS A 158 17.48 -9.45 13.08
N TYR A 159 17.06 -9.39 14.34
CA TYR A 159 17.90 -9.76 15.50
C TYR A 159 17.59 -11.15 16.08
N ASP A 160 16.40 -11.70 15.84
CA ASP A 160 16.00 -13.03 16.33
C ASP A 160 16.03 -14.06 15.19
N PRO A 161 17.04 -14.95 15.14
CA PRO A 161 17.15 -15.97 14.11
C PRO A 161 16.13 -17.12 14.28
N ASN A 162 15.39 -17.18 15.39
CA ASN A 162 14.40 -18.23 15.61
C ASN A 162 13.12 -17.96 14.80
N PHE A 163 13.06 -18.54 13.61
CA PHE A 163 11.91 -18.42 12.70
C PHE A 163 10.66 -19.21 13.14
N SER A 164 10.63 -19.74 14.37
CA SER A 164 9.49 -20.53 14.84
C SER A 164 8.21 -19.67 14.88
N ASN A 165 7.17 -20.17 14.20
CA ASN A 165 5.85 -19.53 14.08
C ASN A 165 5.86 -18.14 13.41
N LEU A 166 6.88 -17.81 12.60
CA LEU A 166 6.96 -16.48 11.95
C LEU A 166 5.73 -16.17 11.10
N ARG A 167 5.30 -17.14 10.29
CA ARG A 167 4.12 -17.02 9.43
C ARG A 167 2.87 -16.62 10.20
N TYR A 168 2.60 -17.26 11.33
CA TYR A 168 1.44 -16.95 12.17
C TYR A 168 1.53 -15.53 12.72
N LYS A 169 2.70 -15.13 13.22
CA LYS A 169 2.93 -13.78 13.76
C LYS A 169 2.71 -12.70 12.69
N MET A 170 3.21 -12.91 11.47
CA MET A 170 2.96 -12.01 10.33
C MET A 170 1.48 -11.92 9.99
N LEU A 171 0.77 -13.05 9.98
CA LEU A 171 -0.65 -13.10 9.67
C LEU A 171 -1.49 -12.34 10.72
N VAL A 172 -1.16 -12.46 12.01
CA VAL A 172 -1.80 -11.69 13.08
C VAL A 172 -1.61 -10.19 12.85
N ILE A 173 -0.40 -9.76 12.50
CA ILE A 173 -0.11 -8.35 12.18
C ILE A 173 -0.90 -7.91 10.94
N ALA A 174 -0.97 -8.74 9.90
CA ALA A 174 -1.73 -8.45 8.69
C ALA A 174 -3.23 -8.28 9.01
N LEU A 175 -3.82 -9.20 9.79
CA LEU A 175 -5.22 -9.13 10.20
C LEU A 175 -5.51 -7.88 11.04
N TRP A 176 -4.62 -7.54 11.97
CA TRP A 176 -4.73 -6.31 12.74
C TRP A 176 -4.79 -5.07 11.82
N HIS A 177 -3.90 -4.99 10.83
CA HIS A 177 -3.90 -3.89 9.86
C HIS A 177 -5.13 -3.90 8.96
N LEU A 178 -5.66 -5.07 8.60
CA LEU A 178 -6.90 -5.19 7.84
C LEU A 178 -8.09 -4.66 8.62
N VAL A 179 -8.23 -5.02 9.90
CA VAL A 179 -9.30 -4.49 10.77
C VAL A 179 -9.19 -2.96 10.89
N CYS A 180 -7.97 -2.44 11.11
CA CYS A 180 -7.72 -1.00 11.12
C CYS A 180 -8.13 -0.36 9.79
N LEU A 181 -7.78 -0.98 8.66
CA LEU A 181 -8.11 -0.49 7.32
C LEU A 181 -9.63 -0.39 7.14
N LEU A 182 -10.39 -1.45 7.49
CA LEU A 182 -11.84 -1.45 7.39
C LEU A 182 -12.48 -0.35 8.24
N PHE A 183 -11.98 -0.13 9.45
CA PHE A 183 -12.42 0.97 10.31
C PHE A 183 -12.19 2.33 9.64
N TRP A 184 -10.99 2.57 9.11
CA TRP A 184 -10.64 3.83 8.44
C TRP A 184 -11.35 4.01 7.10
N CYS A 185 -11.64 2.94 6.36
CA CYS A 185 -12.46 2.98 5.14
C CYS A 185 -13.86 3.52 5.46
N LYS A 186 -14.50 3.05 6.54
CA LYS A 186 -15.81 3.56 6.97
C LYS A 186 -15.76 5.07 7.25
N VAL A 187 -14.74 5.51 7.98
CA VAL A 187 -14.54 6.94 8.26
C VAL A 187 -14.31 7.73 6.97
N ALA A 188 -13.49 7.20 6.05
CA ALA A 188 -13.21 7.84 4.77
C ALA A 188 -14.47 8.01 3.93
N ILE A 189 -15.26 6.95 3.77
CA ILE A 189 -16.52 7.00 3.02
C ILE A 189 -17.46 8.04 3.63
N ASN A 190 -17.65 8.04 4.95
CA ASN A 190 -18.50 9.01 5.62
C ASN A 190 -18.04 10.45 5.38
N GLN A 191 -16.74 10.71 5.42
CA GLN A 191 -16.17 12.04 5.18
C GLN A 191 -16.30 12.47 3.71
N ILE A 192 -16.09 11.55 2.76
CA ILE A 192 -16.30 11.81 1.33
C ILE A 192 -17.78 12.16 1.07
N CYS A 193 -18.71 11.33 1.56
CA CYS A 193 -20.14 11.56 1.39
C CYS A 193 -20.58 12.89 1.98
N ALA A 194 -20.13 13.21 3.20
CA ALA A 194 -20.48 14.45 3.87
C ALA A 194 -19.91 15.70 3.17
N ARG A 195 -18.73 15.60 2.55
CA ARG A 195 -18.06 16.75 1.89
C ARG A 195 -18.51 16.97 0.45
N LEU A 196 -18.79 15.90 -0.29
CA LEU A 196 -19.22 15.97 -1.69
C LEU A 196 -20.74 16.02 -1.84
N ASP A 197 -21.51 15.86 -0.76
CA ASP A 197 -22.97 15.68 -0.78
C ASP A 197 -23.43 14.53 -1.71
N ILE A 198 -22.57 13.51 -1.83
CA ILE A 198 -22.83 12.30 -2.61
C ILE A 198 -23.21 11.19 -1.65
N ASN A 199 -24.35 10.57 -1.92
CA ASN A 199 -24.75 9.36 -1.22
C ASN A 199 -24.07 8.14 -1.88
N CYS A 200 -22.87 7.77 -1.41
CA CYS A 200 -22.32 6.47 -1.79
C CYS A 200 -23.22 5.37 -1.19
N PHE A 201 -23.84 4.59 -2.08
CA PHE A 201 -24.67 3.41 -1.76
C PHE A 201 -26.07 3.66 -1.19
N THR A 202 -26.51 4.92 -1.04
CA THR A 202 -27.91 5.24 -0.75
C THR A 202 -28.57 5.79 -2.01
N ILE A 203 -29.56 5.08 -2.55
CA ILE A 203 -30.43 5.62 -3.58
C ILE A 203 -31.16 6.80 -2.94
N LYS A 204 -30.94 8.05 -3.42
CA LYS A 204 -31.77 9.18 -2.98
C LYS A 204 -33.21 8.78 -3.24
N GLU A 205 -34.00 8.61 -2.17
CA GLU A 205 -35.44 8.44 -2.35
C GLU A 205 -35.91 9.65 -3.14
N LYS A 206 -36.58 9.38 -4.26
CA LYS A 206 -37.08 10.43 -5.14
C LYS A 206 -38.02 11.25 -4.28
N HIS A 207 -37.61 12.46 -3.92
CA HIS A 207 -38.45 13.40 -3.21
C HIS A 207 -39.68 13.58 -4.10
N ASN A 208 -40.78 12.91 -3.75
CA ASN A 208 -42.06 13.18 -4.36
C ASN A 208 -42.43 14.54 -3.81
N ASP A 209 -41.96 15.59 -4.49
CA ASP A 209 -42.55 16.91 -4.44
C ASP A 209 -44.01 16.72 -4.82
N LYS A 210 -44.83 16.45 -3.80
CA LYS A 210 -46.25 16.70 -3.84
C LYS A 210 -46.34 18.20 -4.09
N LYS A 211 -46.41 18.56 -5.37
CA LYS A 211 -46.88 19.85 -5.84
C LYS A 211 -48.11 20.18 -5.00
N GLY A 212 -47.92 21.11 -4.06
CA GLY A 212 -49.02 21.69 -3.32
C GLY A 212 -50.00 22.29 -4.33
N LYS A 213 -51.24 21.83 -4.23
CA LYS A 213 -52.40 22.66 -4.54
C LYS A 213 -52.56 23.68 -3.43
#